data_AF-A0A955IIY5-F1
#
_entry.id   AF-A0A955IIY5-F1
#
_cell.length_a   1.000
_cell.length_b   1.000
_cell.length_c   1.000
_cell.angle_alpha   90.00
_cell.angle_beta   90.00
_cell.angle_gamma   90.00
#
_symmetry.space_group_name_H-M   'P 1'
#
loop_
_entity.id
_entity.type
_entity.pdbx_description
1 polymer ?
#
loop_
_entity_poly.entity_id
_entity_poly.type
_entity_poly.pdbx_seq_one_letter_code
_entity_poly.pdbx_strand_id
1 'polypeptide(L)'
;MRHAPALTTLLALVAPAPAQPTDAALPPPPEWAQGAVWYQVFPERFANGNPANDPSTPGAFTPAWTSDFYSTTPLETESAWAGAAAWNREHRVLSARSPIARVIPFRRYGGDLQGVAARLDHLQALGVTAIYLCPVFQARSEHKYETSDHRHIDESLGNRGPARPVWSPDPLETADPATWRWTEA
;
A
#
# COMPACT_ATOMS: atom_id res chain seq x y z
N MET A 1 22.62 -59.21 29.01
CA MET A 1 22.22 -58.07 29.87
C MET A 1 21.73 -56.96 28.95
N ARG A 2 20.42 -56.66 28.97
CA ARG A 2 19.77 -55.72 28.05
C ARG A 2 19.69 -54.34 28.75
N HIS A 3 20.24 -53.31 28.14
CA HIS A 3 20.11 -51.93 28.61
C HIS A 3 18.78 -51.35 28.09
N ALA A 4 17.89 -50.94 29.02
CA ALA A 4 16.73 -50.13 28.71
C ALA A 4 17.12 -48.64 28.82
N PRO A 5 16.75 -47.77 27.87
CA PRO A 5 16.98 -46.33 28.01
C PRO A 5 15.93 -45.74 28.96
N ALA A 6 16.38 -44.98 29.95
CA ALA A 6 15.51 -44.21 30.83
C ALA A 6 14.89 -43.06 30.03
N LEU A 7 13.55 -43.08 29.90
CA LEU A 7 12.78 -42.00 29.30
C LEU A 7 12.60 -40.91 30.37
N THR A 8 13.39 -39.84 30.29
CA THR A 8 13.22 -38.66 31.15
C THR A 8 12.04 -37.83 30.63
N THR A 9 10.87 -37.97 31.25
CA THR A 9 9.72 -37.10 31.01
C THR A 9 10.01 -35.72 31.61
N LEU A 10 10.23 -34.72 30.76
CA LEU A 10 10.33 -33.32 31.16
C LEU A 10 8.91 -32.76 31.34
N LEU A 11 8.43 -32.66 32.59
CA LEU A 11 7.20 -31.92 32.90
C LEU A 11 7.54 -30.43 32.85
N ALA A 12 7.20 -29.76 31.74
CA ALA A 12 7.18 -28.30 31.71
C ALA A 12 5.93 -27.83 32.48
N LEU A 13 6.15 -27.24 33.67
CA LEU A 13 5.12 -26.45 34.35
C LEU A 13 4.80 -25.24 33.47
N VAL A 14 3.67 -25.28 32.78
CA VAL A 14 3.10 -24.10 32.15
C VAL A 14 2.63 -23.19 33.28
N ALA A 15 3.44 -22.18 33.63
CA ALA A 15 2.95 -21.07 34.43
C ALA A 15 1.78 -20.43 33.65
N PRO A 16 0.64 -20.12 34.29
CA PRO A 16 -0.42 -19.39 33.63
C PRO A 16 0.16 -18.07 33.10
N ALA A 17 -0.13 -17.75 31.85
CA ALA A 17 0.24 -16.46 31.28
C ALA A 17 -0.23 -15.34 32.23
N PRO A 18 0.54 -14.25 32.40
CA PRO A 18 0.10 -13.13 33.21
C PRO A 18 -1.31 -12.72 32.74
N ALA A 19 -2.22 -12.56 33.70
CA ALA A 19 -3.57 -12.11 33.40
C ALA A 19 -3.48 -10.87 32.51
N GLN A 20 -4.13 -10.91 31.34
CA GLN A 20 -4.25 -9.73 30.50
C GLN A 20 -4.84 -8.61 31.38
N PRO A 21 -4.34 -7.37 31.27
CA PRO A 21 -4.84 -6.27 32.08
C PRO A 21 -6.37 -6.27 31.99
N THR A 22 -7.00 -6.42 33.16
CA THR A 22 -8.45 -6.45 33.30
C THR A 22 -9.00 -5.12 32.82
N ASP A 23 -9.62 -5.13 31.64
CA ASP A 23 -10.59 -4.15 31.10
C ASP A 23 -10.51 -2.75 31.74
N ALA A 24 -9.30 -2.17 31.78
CA ALA A 24 -9.12 -0.80 32.19
C ALA A 24 -9.77 -0.01 31.07
N ALA A 25 -10.98 0.50 31.32
CA ALA A 25 -11.84 1.11 30.32
C ALA A 25 -10.99 2.00 29.42
N LEU A 26 -10.79 1.56 28.18
CA LEU A 26 -10.04 2.34 27.20
C LEU A 26 -10.70 3.71 27.12
N PRO A 27 -9.91 4.80 26.98
CA PRO A 27 -10.50 6.11 26.80
C PRO A 27 -11.49 6.08 25.62
N PRO A 28 -12.63 6.78 25.71
CA PRO A 28 -13.58 6.82 24.61
C PRO A 28 -12.90 7.39 23.35
N PRO A 29 -13.38 7.04 22.14
CA PRO A 29 -12.86 7.63 20.92
C PRO A 29 -13.08 9.14 20.91
N PRO A 30 -12.26 9.90 20.15
CA PRO A 30 -12.43 11.35 19.99
C PRO A 30 -13.87 11.72 19.60
N GLU A 31 -14.39 12.80 20.16
CA GLU A 31 -15.80 13.22 19.98
C GLU A 31 -16.18 13.37 18.50
N TRP A 32 -15.33 13.97 17.67
CA TRP A 32 -15.59 14.16 16.23
C TRP A 32 -15.77 12.83 15.47
N ALA A 33 -15.15 11.74 15.95
CA ALA A 33 -15.25 10.42 15.32
C ALA A 33 -16.56 9.72 15.72
N GLN A 34 -17.20 10.14 16.81
CA GLN A 34 -18.49 9.63 17.25
C GLN A 34 -19.57 10.18 16.32
N GLY A 35 -20.21 9.30 15.55
CA GLY A 35 -21.20 9.68 14.54
C GLY A 35 -20.62 10.09 13.18
N ALA A 36 -19.31 9.97 12.99
CA ALA A 36 -18.70 10.18 11.68
C ALA A 36 -19.14 9.12 10.66
N VAL A 37 -19.44 9.55 9.43
CA VAL A 37 -19.68 8.68 8.28
C VAL A 37 -18.38 8.60 7.51
N TRP A 38 -17.70 7.46 7.67
CA TRP A 38 -16.39 7.21 7.08
C TRP A 38 -16.50 6.73 5.64
N TYR A 39 -15.62 7.23 4.77
CA TYR A 39 -15.42 6.71 3.43
C TYR A 39 -13.96 6.32 3.23
N GLN A 40 -13.72 5.03 2.99
CA GLN A 40 -12.38 4.52 2.68
C GLN A 40 -12.07 4.74 1.20
N VAL A 41 -10.91 5.34 0.92
CA VAL A 41 -10.43 5.59 -0.44
C VAL A 41 -9.14 4.81 -0.65
N PHE A 42 -9.12 4.01 -1.72
CA PHE A 42 -7.89 3.47 -2.30
C PHE A 42 -7.49 4.40 -3.46
N PRO A 43 -6.55 5.36 -3.27
CA PRO A 43 -6.36 6.50 -4.18
C PRO A 43 -6.14 6.08 -5.63
N GLU A 44 -5.27 5.09 -5.84
CA GLU A 44 -4.89 4.53 -7.14
C GLU A 44 -6.09 4.02 -7.98
N ARG A 45 -7.24 3.75 -7.34
CA ARG A 45 -8.46 3.20 -7.96
C ARG A 45 -9.71 4.06 -7.74
N PHE A 46 -9.56 5.30 -7.27
CA PHE A 46 -10.71 6.14 -6.96
C PHE A 46 -11.06 7.11 -8.09
N ALA A 47 -10.12 7.99 -8.45
CA ALA A 47 -10.28 8.94 -9.55
C ALA A 47 -8.90 9.43 -10.00
N ASN A 48 -8.70 9.56 -11.31
CA ASN A 48 -7.50 10.18 -11.89
C ASN A 48 -7.79 11.66 -12.16
N GLY A 49 -7.18 12.55 -11.38
CA GLY A 49 -7.30 14.01 -11.51
C GLY A 49 -6.14 14.65 -12.28
N ASN A 50 -4.99 13.99 -12.36
CA ASN A 50 -3.81 14.48 -13.05
C ASN A 50 -3.09 13.36 -13.83
N PRO A 51 -3.50 13.09 -15.08
CA PRO A 51 -2.85 12.06 -15.91
C PRO A 51 -1.35 12.27 -16.14
N ALA A 52 -0.83 13.49 -15.90
CA ALA A 52 0.58 13.76 -16.03
C ALA A 52 1.41 13.03 -14.95
N ASN A 53 0.83 12.66 -13.79
CA ASN A 53 1.53 11.91 -12.73
C ASN A 53 1.39 10.38 -12.85
N ASP A 54 0.66 9.88 -13.85
CA ASP A 54 0.42 8.44 -14.04
C ASP A 54 1.75 7.65 -14.00
N PRO A 55 1.77 6.51 -13.27
CA PRO A 55 3.00 5.77 -13.02
C PRO A 55 3.60 5.23 -14.32
N SER A 56 4.82 5.65 -14.62
CA SER A 56 5.61 5.21 -15.78
C SER A 56 6.74 4.23 -15.38
N THR A 57 6.63 3.59 -14.22
CA THR A 57 7.65 2.67 -13.72
C THR A 57 7.73 1.41 -14.59
N PRO A 58 8.90 0.75 -14.71
CA PRO A 58 9.02 -0.50 -15.46
C PRO A 58 7.96 -1.51 -15.00
N GLY A 59 7.13 -1.95 -15.94
CA GLY A 59 6.03 -2.88 -15.70
C GLY A 59 4.73 -2.30 -15.18
N ALA A 60 4.62 -0.99 -14.98
CA ALA A 60 3.32 -0.35 -14.82
C ALA A 60 2.51 -0.52 -16.12
N PHE A 61 1.38 -1.20 -16.05
CA PHE A 61 0.43 -1.27 -17.15
C PHE A 61 -0.81 -0.45 -16.81
N THR A 62 -1.19 0.46 -17.71
CA THR A 62 -2.35 1.34 -17.53
C THR A 62 -3.54 0.87 -18.35
N PRO A 63 -4.40 -0.04 -17.84
CA PRO A 63 -5.61 -0.45 -18.55
C PRO A 63 -6.62 0.69 -18.58
N ALA A 64 -7.60 0.62 -19.48
CA ALA A 64 -8.76 1.47 -19.39
C ALA A 64 -9.54 1.15 -18.10
N TRP A 65 -10.15 2.16 -17.48
CA TRP A 65 -10.99 1.98 -16.29
C TRP A 65 -12.19 1.04 -16.54
N THR A 66 -12.60 0.91 -17.80
CA THR A 66 -13.69 0.03 -18.25
C THR A 66 -13.22 -1.37 -18.68
N SER A 67 -11.92 -1.67 -18.58
CA SER A 67 -11.40 -3.00 -18.93
C SER A 67 -11.98 -4.07 -18.00
N ASP A 68 -12.30 -5.24 -18.56
CA ASP A 68 -12.71 -6.39 -17.76
C ASP A 68 -11.58 -6.80 -16.81
N PHE A 69 -11.87 -6.67 -15.51
CA PHE A 69 -10.90 -6.97 -14.46
C PHE A 69 -10.38 -8.41 -14.53
N TYR A 70 -11.22 -9.38 -14.92
CA TYR A 70 -10.87 -10.79 -14.91
C TYR A 70 -10.11 -11.25 -16.17
N SER A 71 -10.10 -10.44 -17.21
CA SER A 71 -9.39 -10.70 -18.46
C SER A 71 -7.97 -10.14 -18.41
N THR A 72 -7.04 -10.80 -19.10
CA THR A 72 -5.63 -10.37 -19.21
C THR A 72 -5.19 -10.34 -20.65
N THR A 73 -4.41 -9.34 -21.06
CA THR A 73 -3.79 -9.29 -22.38
C THR A 73 -2.35 -9.84 -22.37
N PRO A 74 -1.81 -10.28 -23.53
CA PRO A 74 -0.38 -10.61 -23.64
C PRO A 74 0.51 -9.44 -23.22
N LEU A 75 0.16 -8.21 -23.61
CA LEU A 75 0.90 -7.00 -23.26
C LEU A 75 0.95 -6.73 -21.74
N GLU A 76 -0.15 -6.99 -21.03
CA GLU A 76 -0.16 -6.93 -19.56
C GLU A 76 0.79 -7.95 -18.94
N THR A 77 0.84 -9.15 -19.50
CA THR A 77 1.72 -10.21 -19.01
C THR A 77 3.18 -9.87 -19.27
N GLU A 78 3.50 -9.32 -20.44
CA GLU A 78 4.83 -8.84 -20.79
C GLU A 78 5.26 -7.67 -19.88
N SER A 79 4.35 -6.75 -19.59
CA SER A 79 4.59 -5.63 -18.68
C SER A 79 4.82 -6.12 -17.25
N ALA A 80 4.01 -7.06 -16.75
CA ALA A 80 4.20 -7.67 -15.45
C ALA A 80 5.55 -8.41 -15.35
N TRP A 81 5.97 -9.09 -16.42
CA TRP A 81 7.29 -9.73 -16.50
C TRP A 81 8.42 -8.70 -16.45
N ALA A 82 8.35 -7.65 -17.27
CA ALA A 82 9.35 -6.58 -17.31
C ALA A 82 9.47 -5.88 -15.94
N GLY A 83 8.34 -5.63 -15.28
CA GLY A 83 8.32 -5.11 -13.92
C GLY A 83 9.00 -6.08 -12.96
N ALA A 84 8.56 -7.33 -12.91
CA ALA A 84 9.15 -8.32 -12.01
C ALA A 84 10.67 -8.48 -12.21
N ALA A 85 11.13 -8.46 -13.46
CA ALA A 85 12.54 -8.56 -13.83
C ALA A 85 13.36 -7.34 -13.39
N ALA A 86 12.83 -6.12 -13.61
CA ALA A 86 13.48 -4.90 -13.12
C ALA A 86 13.68 -4.91 -11.59
N TRP A 87 13.00 -5.81 -10.88
CA TRP A 87 12.89 -5.83 -9.43
C TRP A 87 13.52 -7.08 -8.81
N ASN A 88 14.14 -7.96 -9.59
CA ASN A 88 14.63 -9.28 -9.17
C ASN A 88 13.54 -10.10 -8.45
N ARG A 89 12.28 -9.95 -8.90
CA ARG A 89 11.08 -10.59 -8.34
C ARG A 89 10.35 -11.42 -9.39
N GLU A 90 11.03 -11.92 -10.41
CA GLU A 90 10.47 -12.80 -11.45
C GLU A 90 9.75 -14.01 -10.82
N HIS A 91 10.25 -14.50 -9.68
CA HIS A 91 9.62 -15.56 -8.89
C HIS A 91 8.15 -15.25 -8.54
N ARG A 92 7.77 -13.98 -8.34
CA ARG A 92 6.38 -13.58 -8.07
C ARG A 92 5.45 -13.80 -9.27
N VAL A 93 5.96 -13.63 -10.49
CA VAL A 93 5.20 -13.89 -11.73
C VAL A 93 5.18 -15.40 -12.02
N LEU A 94 6.32 -16.07 -11.83
CA LEU A 94 6.44 -17.51 -12.07
C LEU A 94 5.61 -18.37 -11.10
N SER A 95 5.49 -17.94 -9.83
CA SER A 95 4.73 -18.67 -8.80
C SER A 95 3.25 -18.31 -8.71
N ALA A 96 2.78 -17.34 -9.50
CA ALA A 96 1.40 -16.91 -9.48
C ALA A 96 0.46 -18.03 -9.95
N ARG A 97 -0.63 -18.23 -9.20
CA ARG A 97 -1.58 -19.35 -9.38
C ARG A 97 -2.50 -19.21 -10.58
N SER A 98 -2.56 -18.05 -11.23
CA SER A 98 -3.41 -17.78 -12.39
C SER A 98 -2.85 -16.61 -13.22
N PRO A 99 -3.25 -16.47 -14.51
CA PRO A 99 -2.85 -15.34 -15.34
C PRO A 99 -3.16 -13.98 -14.69
N ILE A 100 -4.34 -13.84 -14.09
CA ILE A 100 -4.71 -12.59 -13.42
C ILE A 100 -3.84 -12.28 -12.20
N ALA A 101 -3.46 -13.28 -11.41
CA ALA A 101 -2.58 -13.09 -10.26
C ALA A 101 -1.17 -12.63 -10.67
N ARG A 102 -0.76 -12.84 -11.93
CA ARG A 102 0.52 -12.34 -12.47
C ARG A 102 0.50 -10.84 -12.71
N VAL A 103 -0.65 -10.29 -13.12
CA VAL A 103 -0.73 -8.91 -13.63
C VAL A 103 -1.32 -7.92 -12.63
N ILE A 104 -2.17 -8.36 -11.68
CA ILE A 104 -2.81 -7.47 -10.68
C ILE A 104 -1.82 -6.52 -9.99
N PRO A 105 -0.66 -6.98 -9.47
CA PRO A 105 0.29 -6.12 -8.75
C PRO A 105 0.99 -5.06 -9.62
N PHE A 106 0.75 -5.10 -10.93
CA PHE A 106 1.39 -4.28 -11.95
C PHE A 106 0.39 -3.37 -12.67
N ARG A 107 -0.92 -3.60 -12.49
CA ARG A 107 -1.95 -2.72 -13.02
C ARG A 107 -1.94 -1.39 -12.27
N ARG A 108 -1.99 -0.31 -13.04
CA ARG A 108 -2.07 1.06 -12.55
C ARG A 108 -3.19 1.78 -13.29
N TYR A 109 -4.19 2.31 -12.61
CA TYR A 109 -5.30 3.04 -13.20
C TYR A 109 -5.07 4.57 -13.14
N GLY A 110 -4.03 5.02 -12.43
CA GLY A 110 -3.63 6.42 -12.36
C GLY A 110 -4.47 7.26 -11.41
N GLY A 111 -5.19 6.62 -10.48
CA GLY A 111 -5.90 7.38 -9.45
C GLY A 111 -4.92 8.11 -8.52
N ASP A 112 -5.27 9.33 -8.12
CA ASP A 112 -4.37 10.26 -7.41
C ASP A 112 -5.12 11.16 -6.41
N LEU A 113 -4.38 11.96 -5.63
CA LEU A 113 -4.95 12.86 -4.62
C LEU A 113 -5.70 14.04 -5.24
N GLN A 114 -5.31 14.49 -6.44
CA GLN A 114 -6.04 15.52 -7.17
C GLN A 114 -7.43 15.01 -7.59
N GLY A 115 -7.54 13.75 -7.98
CA GLY A 115 -8.79 13.07 -8.28
C GLY A 115 -9.65 12.89 -7.04
N VAL A 116 -9.05 12.57 -5.88
CA VAL A 116 -9.77 12.56 -4.59
C VAL A 116 -10.33 13.95 -4.27
N ALA A 117 -9.49 14.99 -4.38
CA ALA A 117 -9.88 16.37 -4.12
C ALA A 117 -11.04 16.82 -5.02
N ALA A 118 -10.99 16.48 -6.31
CA ALA A 118 -12.03 16.79 -7.29
C ALA A 118 -13.38 16.10 -7.04
N ARG A 119 -13.44 15.14 -6.11
CA ARG A 119 -14.66 14.40 -5.74
C ARG A 119 -15.14 14.70 -4.31
N LEU A 120 -14.51 15.63 -3.59
CA LEU A 120 -14.94 15.96 -2.22
C LEU A 120 -16.39 16.45 -2.18
N ASP A 121 -16.84 17.26 -3.14
CA ASP A 121 -18.24 17.70 -3.22
C ASP A 121 -19.21 16.52 -3.37
N HIS A 122 -18.83 15.50 -4.16
CA HIS A 122 -19.63 14.29 -4.31
C HIS A 122 -19.70 13.50 -2.98
N LEU A 123 -18.57 13.33 -2.29
CA LEU A 123 -18.53 12.65 -1.00
C LEU A 123 -19.36 13.40 0.05
N GLN A 124 -19.29 14.74 0.07
CA GLN A 124 -20.11 15.57 0.93
C GLN A 124 -21.60 15.43 0.61
N ALA A 125 -21.99 15.39 -0.67
CA ALA A 125 -23.37 15.17 -1.08
C ALA A 125 -23.91 13.78 -0.65
N LEU A 126 -23.05 12.77 -0.51
CA LEU A 126 -23.39 11.47 0.07
C LEU A 126 -23.53 11.49 1.60
N GLY A 127 -23.17 12.58 2.26
CA GLY A 127 -23.16 12.71 3.73
C GLY A 127 -21.90 12.17 4.40
N VAL A 128 -20.81 11.93 3.65
CA VAL A 128 -19.51 11.55 4.21
C VAL A 128 -18.95 12.70 5.04
N THR A 129 -18.49 12.40 6.25
CA THR A 129 -17.91 13.40 7.17
C THR A 129 -16.46 13.11 7.55
N ALA A 130 -15.93 11.94 7.19
CA ALA A 130 -14.52 11.58 7.38
C ALA A 130 -14.01 10.68 6.25
N ILE A 131 -12.75 10.87 5.85
CA ILE A 131 -12.10 10.05 4.81
C ILE A 131 -10.96 9.26 5.45
N TYR A 132 -10.89 7.97 5.13
CA TYR A 132 -9.75 7.11 5.44
C TYR A 132 -9.00 6.77 4.14
N LEU A 133 -7.77 7.24 4.00
CA LEU A 133 -6.92 6.91 2.85
C LEU A 133 -6.14 5.62 3.12
N CYS A 134 -6.13 4.71 2.14
CA CYS A 134 -5.05 3.72 2.04
C CYS A 134 -3.69 4.42 1.89
N PRO A 135 -2.55 3.73 2.11
CA PRO A 135 -1.23 4.38 2.16
C PRO A 135 -0.92 5.25 0.94
N VAL A 136 -0.38 6.44 1.20
CA VAL A 136 -0.08 7.46 0.17
C VAL A 136 1.40 7.78 0.03
N PHE A 137 2.23 7.26 0.94
CA PHE A 137 3.65 7.57 0.98
C PHE A 137 4.43 6.79 -0.07
N GLN A 138 5.63 7.31 -0.39
CA GLN A 138 6.50 6.77 -1.43
C GLN A 138 6.67 5.26 -1.30
N ALA A 139 6.18 4.54 -2.30
CA ALA A 139 6.22 3.08 -2.35
C ALA A 139 5.99 2.59 -3.78
N ARG A 140 6.50 1.40 -4.07
CA ARG A 140 6.56 0.89 -5.44
C ARG A 140 5.21 0.40 -5.98
N SER A 141 4.46 -0.29 -5.14
CA SER A 141 3.19 -0.91 -5.50
C SER A 141 2.08 0.12 -5.66
N GLU A 142 0.97 -0.34 -6.20
CA GLU A 142 -0.30 0.36 -6.19
C GLU A 142 -0.87 0.54 -4.78
N HIS A 143 -0.60 -0.39 -3.86
CA HIS A 143 -1.18 -0.40 -2.52
C HIS A 143 -0.34 0.30 -1.46
N LYS A 144 0.95 0.53 -1.76
CA LYS A 144 1.91 1.34 -1.01
C LYS A 144 2.23 0.94 0.45
N TYR A 145 1.75 -0.21 0.91
CA TYR A 145 2.11 -0.77 2.23
C TYR A 145 3.60 -1.07 2.44
N GLU A 146 4.40 -1.16 1.38
CA GLU A 146 5.85 -1.34 1.44
C GLU A 146 6.61 0.00 1.35
N THR A 147 6.22 0.92 2.24
CA THR A 147 6.74 2.29 2.32
C THR A 147 8.26 2.33 2.26
N SER A 148 8.77 3.14 1.34
CA SER A 148 10.19 3.46 1.22
C SER A 148 10.55 4.74 1.98
N ASP A 149 9.65 5.71 2.01
CA ASP A 149 9.84 6.97 2.74
C ASP A 149 8.50 7.49 3.28
N HIS A 150 8.37 7.57 4.60
CA HIS A 150 7.15 8.04 5.27
C HIS A 150 6.98 9.56 5.25
N ARG A 151 7.98 10.30 4.77
CA ARG A 151 7.97 11.78 4.75
C ARG A 151 7.61 12.35 3.39
N HIS A 152 7.45 11.50 2.38
CA HIS A 152 7.15 11.92 1.01
C HIS A 152 5.87 11.26 0.50
N ILE A 153 4.97 12.07 -0.05
CA ILE A 153 3.83 11.56 -0.82
C ILE A 153 4.37 10.94 -2.09
N ASP A 154 3.85 9.79 -2.48
CA ASP A 154 4.28 9.13 -3.70
C ASP A 154 4.02 9.98 -4.94
N GLU A 155 5.02 10.07 -5.82
CA GLU A 155 4.96 10.89 -7.03
C GLU A 155 3.82 10.49 -7.98
N SER A 156 3.33 9.25 -7.92
CA SER A 156 2.19 8.80 -8.72
C SER A 156 0.83 9.14 -8.10
N LEU A 157 0.80 9.71 -6.89
CA LEU A 157 -0.42 10.13 -6.21
C LEU A 157 -0.48 11.63 -5.93
N GLY A 158 0.68 12.30 -5.88
CA GLY A 158 0.79 13.75 -5.69
C GLY A 158 1.28 14.46 -6.95
N ASN A 159 1.99 15.57 -6.77
CA ASN A 159 2.69 16.23 -7.85
C ASN A 159 4.03 15.54 -8.14
N ARG A 160 4.41 15.48 -9.43
CA ARG A 160 5.72 14.94 -9.81
C ARG A 160 6.85 15.84 -9.29
N GLY A 161 7.71 15.25 -8.49
CA GLY A 161 9.03 15.77 -8.15
C GLY A 161 10.14 15.04 -8.93
N PRO A 162 11.41 15.30 -8.59
CA PRO A 162 12.51 14.44 -9.03
C PRO A 162 12.32 13.02 -8.46
N ALA A 163 12.45 12.02 -9.33
CA ALA A 163 12.26 10.61 -9.00
C ALA A 163 13.03 10.22 -7.74
N ARG A 164 12.31 9.76 -6.71
CA ARG A 164 12.90 9.32 -5.45
C ARG A 164 13.29 7.84 -5.44
N PRO A 165 14.45 7.50 -4.85
CA PRO A 165 14.85 6.12 -4.72
C PRO A 165 13.86 5.32 -3.86
N VAL A 166 13.59 4.10 -4.28
CA VAL A 166 12.78 3.11 -3.54
C VAL A 166 13.73 2.20 -2.77
N TRP A 167 13.54 2.09 -1.46
CA TRP A 167 14.38 1.30 -0.53
C TRP A 167 15.88 1.62 -0.58
N SER A 168 16.27 2.83 -1.01
CA SER A 168 17.62 3.37 -0.83
C SER A 168 17.52 4.74 -0.18
N PRO A 169 18.50 5.16 0.64
CA PRO A 169 18.51 6.50 1.21
C PRO A 169 18.39 7.54 0.10
N ASP A 170 17.41 8.43 0.20
CA ASP A 170 17.40 9.62 -0.62
C ASP A 170 18.48 10.57 -0.09
N PRO A 171 19.49 10.95 -0.88
CA PRO A 171 20.55 11.85 -0.44
C PRO A 171 20.04 13.25 -0.06
N LEU A 172 18.80 13.60 -0.46
CA LEU A 172 18.13 14.83 -0.05
C LEU A 172 17.38 14.69 1.28
N GLU A 173 17.24 13.48 1.81
CA GLU A 173 16.52 13.22 3.04
C GLU A 173 17.44 13.19 4.26
N THR A 174 17.15 14.04 5.24
CA THR A 174 17.91 14.12 6.48
C THR A 174 17.01 13.98 7.72
N ALA A 175 17.61 13.63 8.86
CA ALA A 175 16.91 13.57 10.15
C ALA A 175 16.61 14.95 10.74
N ASP A 176 17.13 16.03 10.13
CA ASP A 176 16.91 17.41 10.56
C ASP A 176 15.66 17.99 9.87
N PRO A 177 14.57 18.27 10.61
CA PRO A 177 13.34 18.84 10.06
C PRO A 177 13.54 20.19 9.36
N ALA A 178 14.59 20.94 9.70
CA ALA A 178 14.88 22.22 9.05
C ALA A 178 15.31 22.08 7.59
N THR A 179 15.73 20.87 7.18
CA THR A 179 16.15 20.58 5.80
C THR A 179 15.01 20.05 4.92
N TRP A 180 13.84 19.78 5.51
CA TRP A 180 12.73 19.16 4.81
C TRP A 180 12.18 20.08 3.74
N ARG A 181 11.95 19.53 2.55
CA ARG A 181 11.33 20.22 1.43
C ARG A 181 9.96 19.61 1.19
N TRP A 182 8.92 20.40 1.40
CA TRP A 182 7.56 20.02 1.05
C TRP A 182 7.39 20.18 -0.47
N THR A 183 6.91 19.12 -1.14
CA THR A 183 6.39 19.25 -2.50
C THR A 183 5.04 19.95 -2.44
N GLU A 184 4.75 20.80 -3.43
CA GLU A 184 3.41 21.36 -3.56
C GLU A 184 2.43 20.19 -3.78
N ALA A 185 1.24 20.30 -3.19
CA ALA A 185 0.18 19.29 -3.29
C ALA A 185 -0.54 19.33 -4.65
#